data_AF-A0A542DDU0-F1
#
_entry.id   AF-A0A542DDU0-F1
#
_cell.length_a   1.000
_cell.length_b   1.000
_cell.length_c   1.000
_cell.angle_alpha   90.00
_cell.angle_beta   90.00
_cell.angle_gamma   90.00
#
_symmetry.space_group_name_H-M   'P 1'
#
loop_
_entity.id
_entity.type
_entity.pdbx_description
1 polymer ?
#
loop_
_entity_poly.entity_id
_entity_poly.type
_entity_poly.pdbx_seq_one_letter_code
_entity_poly.pdbx_strand_id
1 'polypeptide(L)'
;MSTLMADLPTEVATAIYAPCDRIARQQRRQGDKRTLKQLRANVLTDLALREDGTTRAPRTEVFLYLAASSLLELDKQPGYLAGHGHIPTALAPELTSRPDNV
;
A
#
# COMPACT_ATOMS: atom_id res chain seq x y z
N MET A 1 5.07 1.15 9.03
CA MET A 1 5.34 1.81 7.73
C MET A 1 6.03 0.81 6.83
N SER A 2 5.60 0.68 5.58
CA SER A 2 6.24 -0.16 4.56
C SER A 2 6.95 0.72 3.51
N THR A 3 7.84 0.12 2.71
CA THR A 3 8.55 0.80 1.61
C THR A 3 8.20 0.11 0.30
N LEU A 4 7.89 0.90 -0.73
CA LEU A 4 7.72 0.45 -2.11
C LEU A 4 8.90 0.96 -2.94
N MET A 5 9.54 0.08 -3.70
CA MET A 5 10.66 0.40 -4.61
C MET A 5 10.44 -0.33 -5.93
N ALA A 6 10.83 0.31 -7.03
CA ALA A 6 10.78 -0.26 -8.37
C ALA A 6 12.13 -0.03 -9.06
N ASP A 7 12.63 -1.06 -9.75
CA ASP A 7 13.78 -0.94 -10.64
C ASP A 7 13.25 -0.66 -12.05
N LEU A 8 13.71 0.44 -12.65
CA LEU A 8 13.15 1.02 -13.87
C LEU A 8 14.27 1.61 -14.74
N PRO A 9 14.09 1.66 -16.07
CA PRO A 9 14.95 2.47 -16.92
C PRO A 9 15.04 3.92 -16.41
N THR A 10 16.22 4.53 -16.54
CA THR A 10 16.51 5.85 -15.93
C THR A 10 15.55 6.93 -16.43
N GLU A 11 15.16 6.88 -17.70
CA GLU A 11 14.25 7.82 -18.34
C GLU A 11 12.85 7.73 -17.73
N VAL A 12 12.37 6.51 -17.48
CA VAL A 12 11.06 6.24 -16.88
C VAL A 12 11.05 6.69 -15.43
N ALA A 13 12.07 6.33 -14.65
CA ALA A 13 12.20 6.75 -13.26
C ALA A 13 12.23 8.30 -13.14
N THR A 14 12.94 8.97 -14.04
CA THR A 14 13.03 10.43 -14.09
C THR A 14 11.69 11.06 -14.46
N ALA A 15 10.99 10.50 -15.44
CA ALA A 15 9.66 10.97 -15.88
C ALA A 15 8.60 10.84 -14.77
N ILE A 16 8.70 9.81 -13.92
CA ILE A 16 7.83 9.66 -12.73
C ILE A 16 8.23 10.64 -11.63
N TYR A 17 9.54 10.77 -11.36
CA TYR A 17 10.05 11.61 -10.27
C TYR A 17 9.76 13.10 -10.48
N ALA A 18 9.95 13.61 -11.70
CA ALA A 18 9.83 15.03 -12.01
C ALA A 18 8.47 15.66 -11.62
N PRO A 19 7.30 15.11 -12.00
CA PRO A 19 6.01 15.63 -11.55
C PRO A 19 5.81 15.48 -10.04
N CYS A 20 6.28 14.40 -9.43
CA CYS A 20 6.18 14.19 -7.97
C CYS A 20 6.94 15.29 -7.20
N ASP A 21 8.19 15.58 -7.58
CA ASP A 21 8.99 16.61 -6.92
C ASP A 21 8.42 18.01 -7.17
N ARG A 22 7.92 18.30 -8.38
CA ARG A 22 7.28 19.58 -8.71
C ARG A 22 6.04 19.83 -7.84
N ILE A 23 5.12 18.88 -7.75
CA ILE A 23 3.89 19.02 -6.94
C ILE A 23 4.23 19.09 -5.45
N ALA A 24 5.15 18.26 -4.96
CA ALA A 24 5.58 18.30 -3.57
C ALA A 24 6.19 19.66 -3.18
N ARG A 25 7.03 20.25 -4.05
CA ARG A 25 7.59 21.60 -3.83
C ARG A 25 6.51 22.67 -3.86
N GLN A 26 5.51 22.55 -4.74
CA GLN A 26 4.38 23.47 -4.78
C GLN A 26 3.58 23.44 -3.47
N GLN A 27 3.22 22.25 -2.98
CA GLN A 27 2.54 22.07 -1.69
C GLN A 27 3.36 22.64 -0.53
N ARG A 28 4.67 22.38 -0.53
CA ARG A 28 5.59 22.92 0.48
C ARG A 28 5.63 24.45 0.47
N ARG A 29 5.64 25.07 -0.72
CA ARG A 29 5.57 26.54 -0.88
C ARG A 29 4.22 27.11 -0.44
N GLN A 30 3.15 26.35 -0.53
CA GLN A 30 1.80 26.72 -0.06
C GLN A 30 1.62 26.59 1.46
N GLY A 31 2.69 26.26 2.21
CA GLY A 31 2.68 26.22 3.67
C GLY A 31 2.50 24.84 4.27
N ASP A 32 2.50 23.77 3.47
CA ASP A 32 2.46 22.40 4.00
C ASP A 32 3.69 22.12 4.87
N LYS A 33 3.46 21.72 6.13
CA LYS A 33 4.51 21.48 7.13
C LYS A 33 5.22 20.13 7.00
N ARG A 34 4.70 19.20 6.19
CA ARG A 34 5.31 17.88 5.95
C ARG A 34 6.62 17.99 5.16
N THR A 35 7.53 17.02 5.37
CA THR A 35 8.81 16.98 4.65
C THR A 35 8.61 16.73 3.16
N LEU A 36 9.54 17.18 2.31
CA LEU A 36 9.47 16.89 0.87
C LEU A 36 9.39 15.38 0.58
N LYS A 37 10.05 14.54 1.37
CA LYS A 37 9.98 13.08 1.24
C LYS A 37 8.56 12.56 1.47
N GLN A 38 7.88 13.04 2.52
CA GLN A 38 6.49 12.69 2.81
C GLN A 38 5.55 13.20 1.71
N LEU A 39 5.76 14.42 1.21
CA LEU A 39 4.92 15.00 0.17
C LEU A 39 5.07 14.25 -1.17
N ARG A 40 6.31 13.92 -1.58
CA ARG A 40 6.53 13.10 -2.78
C ARG A 40 5.91 11.72 -2.66
N ALA A 41 6.01 11.09 -1.48
CA ALA A 41 5.37 9.79 -1.24
C ALA A 41 3.85 9.89 -1.42
N ASN A 42 3.20 10.94 -0.89
CA ASN A 42 1.77 11.14 -1.06
C ASN A 42 1.40 11.39 -2.54
N VAL A 43 2.15 12.24 -3.24
CA VAL A 43 1.89 12.50 -4.67
C VAL A 43 2.03 11.22 -5.49
N LEU A 44 3.05 10.39 -5.20
CA LEU A 44 3.23 9.11 -5.86
C LEU A 44 2.05 8.16 -5.58
N THR A 45 1.58 8.10 -4.33
CA THR A 45 0.39 7.31 -3.95
C THR A 45 -0.84 7.77 -4.72
N ASP A 46 -1.09 9.08 -4.81
CA ASP A 46 -2.24 9.63 -5.54
C ASP A 46 -2.19 9.29 -7.04
N LEU A 47 -1.00 9.31 -7.65
CA LEU A 47 -0.80 8.93 -9.04
C LEU A 47 -0.99 7.42 -9.26
N ALA A 48 -0.50 6.59 -8.34
CA ALA A 48 -0.58 5.13 -8.43
C ALA A 48 -2.00 4.58 -8.17
N LEU A 49 -2.81 5.28 -7.38
CA LEU A 49 -4.18 4.89 -7.05
C LEU A 49 -5.25 5.55 -7.92
N ARG A 50 -4.86 6.37 -8.91
CA ARG A 50 -5.79 7.03 -9.83
C ARG A 50 -6.22 6.07 -10.94
N GLU A 51 -7.51 5.72 -10.96
CA GLU A 51 -8.20 5.15 -12.13
C GLU A 51 -9.22 6.18 -12.64
N ASP A 52 -9.22 6.44 -13.95
CA ASP A 52 -10.20 7.29 -14.67
C ASP A 52 -10.48 8.67 -14.07
N GLY A 53 -9.50 9.26 -13.38
CA GLY A 53 -9.60 10.59 -12.80
C GLY A 53 -10.07 10.63 -11.34
N THR A 54 -10.37 9.48 -10.73
CA THR A 54 -10.74 9.37 -9.31
C THR A 54 -9.64 8.66 -8.51
N THR A 55 -9.34 9.16 -7.30
CA THR A 55 -8.41 8.47 -6.39
C THR A 55 -9.17 7.36 -5.67
N ARG A 56 -8.79 6.09 -5.91
CA ARG A 56 -9.37 4.96 -5.20
C ARG A 56 -8.74 4.83 -3.81
N ALA A 57 -9.51 4.35 -2.83
CA ALA A 57 -8.90 3.85 -1.59
C ALA A 57 -7.90 2.72 -1.95
N PRO A 58 -6.69 2.69 -1.35
CA PRO A 58 -5.70 1.67 -1.69
C PRO A 58 -6.28 0.27 -1.50
N ARG A 59 -6.31 -0.50 -2.59
CA ARG A 59 -6.63 -1.93 -2.56
C ARG A 59 -5.35 -2.69 -2.86
N THR A 60 -4.96 -3.56 -1.94
CA THR A 60 -3.80 -4.43 -2.10
C THR A 60 -4.30 -5.86 -2.10
N GLU A 61 -4.01 -6.59 -3.16
CA GLU A 61 -4.16 -8.04 -3.17
C GLU A 61 -2.98 -8.65 -2.40
N VAL A 62 -3.31 -9.45 -1.40
CA VAL A 62 -2.32 -10.19 -0.60
C VAL A 62 -2.71 -11.66 -0.59
N PHE A 63 -1.71 -12.54 -0.79
CA PHE A 63 -1.92 -13.97 -0.64
C PHE A 63 -1.72 -14.35 0.82
N LEU A 64 -2.79 -14.85 1.43
CA LEU A 64 -2.83 -15.28 2.81
C LEU A 64 -3.05 -16.80 2.86
N TYR A 65 -2.13 -17.51 3.52
CA TYR A 65 -2.20 -18.94 3.75
C TYR A 65 -2.61 -19.21 5.20
N LEU A 66 -3.66 -20.01 5.39
CA LEU A 66 -4.21 -20.41 6.69
C LEU A 66 -4.68 -21.86 6.64
N ALA A 67 -4.62 -22.52 7.79
CA ALA A 67 -5.27 -23.81 7.96
C ALA A 67 -6.81 -23.63 7.92
N ALA A 68 -7.49 -24.54 7.21
CA ALA A 68 -8.96 -24.53 7.14
C ALA A 68 -9.61 -24.67 8.53
N SER A 69 -8.96 -25.39 9.47
CA SER A 69 -9.41 -25.48 10.86
C SER A 69 -9.44 -24.12 11.54
N SER A 70 -8.41 -23.29 11.35
CA SER A 70 -8.35 -21.94 11.93
C SER A 70 -9.34 -20.98 11.29
N LEU A 71 -9.62 -21.15 9.99
CA LEU A 71 -10.67 -20.37 9.30
C LEU A 71 -12.07 -20.67 9.83
N LEU A 72 -12.32 -21.93 10.16
CA LEU A 72 -13.57 -22.40 10.77
C LEU A 72 -13.61 -22.18 12.29
N GLU A 73 -12.64 -21.45 12.84
CA GLU A 73 -12.49 -21.16 14.28
C GLU A 73 -12.39 -22.41 15.18
N LEU A 74 -12.01 -23.56 14.61
CA LEU A 74 -11.82 -24.83 15.34
C LEU A 74 -10.52 -24.83 16.15
N ASP A 75 -9.51 -24.06 15.72
CA ASP A 75 -8.25 -23.84 16.41
C ASP A 75 -7.70 -22.42 16.13
N LYS A 76 -6.55 -22.09 16.74
CA LYS A 76 -5.94 -20.74 16.65
C LYS A 76 -4.49 -20.79 16.16
N GLN A 77 -4.28 -21.26 14.93
CA GLN A 77 -2.95 -21.23 14.31
C GLN A 77 -2.65 -19.88 13.63
N PRO A 78 -1.38 -19.42 13.64
CA PRO A 78 -0.99 -18.19 12.95
C PRO A 78 -1.13 -18.34 11.43
N GLY A 79 -1.65 -17.30 10.78
CA GLY A 79 -1.66 -17.22 9.31
C GLY A 79 -0.29 -16.83 8.75
N TYR A 80 -0.09 -17.04 7.44
CA TYR A 80 1.11 -16.60 6.73
C TYR A 80 0.74 -15.69 5.56
N LEU A 81 1.26 -14.46 5.55
CA LEU A 81 1.04 -13.48 4.49
C LEU A 81 2.27 -13.43 3.58
N ALA A 82 2.06 -13.70 2.29
CA ALA A 82 3.13 -13.73 1.29
C ALA A 82 3.91 -12.41 1.26
N GLY A 83 5.23 -12.49 1.43
CA GLY A 83 6.10 -11.31 1.47
C GLY A 83 6.16 -10.57 2.81
N HIS A 84 5.36 -10.95 3.81
CA HIS A 84 5.36 -10.33 5.14
C HIS A 84 5.59 -11.32 6.30
N GLY A 85 5.41 -12.63 6.06
CA GLY A 85 5.69 -13.68 7.03
C GLY A 85 4.46 -14.09 7.84
N HIS A 86 4.69 -14.69 9.01
CA HIS A 86 3.59 -15.07 9.90
C HIS A 86 2.91 -13.84 10.48
N ILE A 87 1.58 -13.84 10.42
CA ILE A 87 0.74 -12.82 11.03
C ILE A 87 0.05 -13.40 12.27
N PRO A 88 -0.27 -12.57 13.28
CA PRO A 88 -0.97 -13.01 14.47
C PRO A 88 -2.32 -13.66 14.14
N THR A 89 -2.71 -14.69 14.91
CA THR A 89 -3.97 -15.40 14.74
C THR A 89 -5.19 -14.48 14.77
N ALA A 90 -5.15 -13.39 15.54
CA ALA A 90 -6.26 -12.43 15.61
C ALA A 90 -6.44 -11.60 14.33
N LEU A 91 -5.39 -11.46 13.52
CA LEU A 91 -5.41 -10.60 12.32
C LEU A 91 -5.95 -11.34 11.09
N ALA A 92 -5.76 -12.67 11.02
CA ALA A 92 -6.22 -13.46 9.87
C ALA A 92 -7.76 -13.42 9.69
N PRO A 93 -8.61 -13.61 10.74
CA PRO A 93 -10.06 -13.49 10.62
C PRO A 93 -10.54 -12.09 10.23
N GLU A 94 -9.86 -11.04 10.69
CA GLU A 94 -10.19 -9.64 10.36
C GLU A 94 -9.92 -9.32 8.88
N LEU A 95 -8.95 -10.01 8.29
CA LEU A 95 -8.62 -9.90 6.87
C LEU A 95 -9.50 -10.80 5.99
N THR A 96 -10.09 -11.88 6.50
CA THR A 96 -10.99 -12.73 5.71
C THR A 96 -12.47 -12.33 5.81
N SER A 97 -12.88 -11.69 6.91
CA SER A 97 -14.30 -11.35 7.18
C SER A 97 -14.78 -10.02 6.60
N ARG A 98 -13.88 -9.22 6.00
CA ARG A 98 -14.26 -7.95 5.37
C ARG A 98 -15.02 -8.24 4.06
N PRO A 99 -16.26 -7.73 3.91
CA PRO A 99 -17.13 -8.05 2.77
C PRO A 99 -16.61 -7.52 1.41
N ASP A 100 -15.63 -6.61 1.42
CA ASP A 100 -15.05 -6.01 0.21
C ASP A 100 -13.79 -6.75 -0.30
N ASN A 101 -13.44 -7.88 0.32
CA ASN A 101 -12.25 -8.67 0.00
C ASN A 101 -12.63 -9.79 -0.98
N VAL A 102 -12.60 -9.48 -2.28
CA VAL A 102 -12.80 -10.43 -3.39
C VAL A 102 -11.69 -10.23 -4.41
#